data_AF-A0A916HMT2-F1
#
_entry.id   AF-A0A916HMT2-F1
#
_cell.length_a   1.000
_cell.length_b   1.000
_cell.length_c   1.000
_cell.angle_alpha   90.00
_cell.angle_beta   90.00
_cell.angle_gamma   90.00
#
_symmetry.space_group_name_H-M   'P 1'
#
loop_
_entity.id
_entity.type
_entity.pdbx_description
1 polymer ?
#
loop_
_entity_poly.entity_id
_entity_poly.type
_entity_poly.pdbx_seq_one_letter_code
_entity_poly.pdbx_strand_id
1 'polypeptide(L)'
;MGLAMSQKDEKAVSKVSAKIWRQTIEKFDKKIEAACLRRDAYLSRVLEVELDFLDREICFVNSPDAQRFIANRLDGIGERKLVSFALRPDLVVRMNEICERKRIVRDSFLNRLLLLLAANQKTIDKLFFTGSLSPENWRTLVWSKYQHDGPFFQNTLYPLEQEIDPLWPIRLGIELTDHSELSDYTCPNTGEVIRVVQGIGEVNFLLKEGIYTTIFNDTNFAKVDMYGLNCYLPDWLLPGHEAEQKNRQMLDEIFGDM
;
A
#
# COMPACT_ATOMS: atom_id res chain seq x y z
N MET A 1 -41.08 15.38 -24.96
CA MET A 1 -40.36 14.20 -25.48
C MET A 1 -38.89 14.56 -25.50
N GLY A 2 -38.10 14.01 -24.58
CA GLY A 2 -36.71 14.45 -24.36
C GLY A 2 -36.08 13.85 -23.11
N LEU A 3 -35.85 12.53 -23.19
CA LEU A 3 -34.79 11.76 -22.55
C LEU A 3 -34.66 11.81 -21.02
N ALA A 4 -35.36 10.86 -20.39
CA ALA A 4 -34.87 10.16 -19.22
C ALA A 4 -33.55 9.45 -19.57
N MET A 5 -32.41 10.09 -19.32
CA MET A 5 -31.11 9.41 -19.32
C MET A 5 -30.94 8.67 -17.98
N SER A 6 -31.22 7.37 -18.06
CA SER A 6 -30.58 6.26 -17.34
C SER A 6 -30.23 6.45 -15.85
N GLN A 7 -31.20 6.20 -14.97
CA GLN A 7 -30.94 5.70 -13.60
C GLN A 7 -30.46 4.23 -13.60
N LYS A 8 -30.02 3.69 -14.75
CA LYS A 8 -29.73 2.25 -14.93
C LYS A 8 -28.25 1.91 -14.77
N ASP A 9 -27.36 2.91 -14.75
CA ASP A 9 -25.91 2.72 -14.72
C ASP A 9 -25.31 2.67 -13.30
N GLU A 10 -26.04 3.08 -12.26
CA GLU A 10 -25.55 3.05 -10.86
C GLU A 10 -25.49 1.64 -10.23
N LYS A 11 -26.05 0.62 -10.87
CA LYS A 11 -26.11 -0.76 -10.33
C LYS A 11 -25.33 -1.79 -11.13
N ALA A 12 -24.68 -1.40 -12.22
CA ALA A 12 -23.81 -2.33 -12.93
C ALA A 12 -22.62 -2.65 -12.03
N VAL A 13 -22.33 -3.94 -11.82
CA VAL A 13 -21.17 -4.39 -11.06
C VAL A 13 -20.23 -5.10 -12.03
N SER A 14 -18.97 -4.69 -12.04
CA SER A 14 -17.92 -5.31 -12.86
C SER A 14 -17.22 -6.42 -12.09
N LYS A 15 -17.11 -7.59 -12.71
CA LYS A 15 -16.41 -8.74 -12.15
C LYS A 15 -14.91 -8.64 -12.44
N VAL A 16 -14.10 -8.47 -11.41
CA VAL A 16 -12.64 -8.51 -11.49
C VAL A 16 -12.14 -9.80 -10.86
N SER A 17 -11.22 -10.50 -11.52
CA SER A 17 -10.56 -11.67 -10.94
C SER A 17 -9.09 -11.39 -10.67
N ALA A 18 -8.61 -11.79 -9.50
CA ALA A 18 -7.22 -11.64 -9.07
C ALA A 18 -6.75 -12.90 -8.33
N LYS A 19 -5.46 -13.20 -8.40
CA LYS A 19 -4.84 -14.30 -7.65
C LYS A 19 -4.41 -13.78 -6.28
N ILE A 20 -5.18 -14.13 -5.25
CA ILE A 20 -4.94 -13.68 -3.88
C ILE A 20 -4.30 -14.80 -3.05
N TRP A 21 -3.31 -14.46 -2.24
CA TRP A 21 -2.65 -15.36 -1.30
C TRP A 21 -3.69 -15.97 -0.37
N ARG A 22 -3.74 -17.31 -0.36
CA ARG A 22 -4.80 -18.09 0.28
C ARG A 22 -4.99 -17.74 1.75
N GLN A 23 -3.88 -17.60 2.48
CA GLN A 23 -3.90 -17.27 3.91
C GLN A 23 -4.52 -15.90 4.19
N THR A 24 -4.34 -14.95 3.28
CA THR A 24 -4.90 -13.61 3.38
C THR A 24 -6.40 -13.62 3.12
N ILE A 25 -6.83 -14.18 1.99
CA ILE A 25 -8.26 -14.18 1.63
C ILE A 25 -9.10 -14.97 2.62
N GLU A 26 -8.63 -16.13 3.09
CA GLU A 26 -9.39 -16.94 4.05
C GLU A 26 -9.54 -16.24 5.41
N LYS A 27 -8.52 -15.48 5.85
CA LYS A 27 -8.62 -14.67 7.08
C LYS A 27 -9.53 -13.46 6.88
N PHE A 28 -9.45 -12.81 5.73
CA PHE A 28 -10.32 -11.69 5.39
C PHE A 28 -11.79 -12.13 5.34
N ASP A 29 -12.10 -13.21 4.63
CA ASP A 29 -13.47 -13.75 4.51
C ASP A 29 -14.05 -14.06 5.90
N LYS A 30 -13.27 -14.70 6.79
CA LYS A 30 -13.69 -14.96 8.19
C LYS A 30 -13.99 -13.69 8.98
N LYS A 31 -13.18 -12.64 8.82
CA LYS A 31 -13.38 -11.35 9.49
C LYS A 31 -14.60 -10.61 8.96
N ILE A 32 -14.83 -10.65 7.65
CA ILE A 32 -16.00 -10.05 7.00
C ILE A 32 -17.29 -10.75 7.46
N GLU A 33 -17.28 -12.08 7.51
CA GLU A 33 -18.40 -12.87 8.03
C GLU A 33 -18.69 -12.54 9.50
N ALA A 34 -17.64 -12.51 10.34
CA ALA A 34 -17.77 -12.16 11.76
C ALA A 34 -18.28 -10.72 11.99
N ALA A 35 -17.97 -9.79 11.08
CA ALA A 35 -18.47 -8.42 11.10
C ALA A 35 -19.88 -8.27 10.46
N CYS A 36 -20.47 -9.35 9.96
CA CYS A 36 -21.75 -9.36 9.25
C CYS A 36 -21.77 -8.42 8.02
N LEU A 37 -20.63 -8.26 7.34
CA LEU A 37 -20.49 -7.39 6.18
C LEU A 37 -20.60 -8.17 4.87
N ARG A 38 -21.07 -7.49 3.81
CA ARG A 38 -20.96 -8.00 2.44
C ARG A 38 -19.58 -7.65 1.87
N ARG A 39 -18.74 -8.67 1.68
CA ARG A 39 -17.34 -8.54 1.24
C ARG A 39 -17.12 -7.53 0.11
N ASP A 40 -17.78 -7.73 -1.02
CA ASP A 40 -17.52 -6.93 -2.23
C ASP A 40 -18.05 -5.49 -2.11
N ALA A 41 -19.14 -5.29 -1.37
CA ALA A 41 -19.68 -3.96 -1.08
C ALA A 41 -18.75 -3.18 -0.13
N TYR A 42 -18.25 -3.86 0.90
CA TYR A 42 -17.25 -3.29 1.81
C TYR A 42 -15.96 -2.95 1.07
N LEU A 43 -15.43 -3.89 0.28
CA LEU A 43 -14.20 -3.68 -0.49
C LEU A 43 -14.34 -2.53 -1.50
N SER A 44 -15.51 -2.36 -2.12
CA SER A 44 -15.77 -1.21 -3.01
C SER A 44 -15.63 0.12 -2.27
N ARG A 45 -16.13 0.22 -1.03
CA ARG A 45 -16.00 1.45 -0.23
C ARG A 45 -14.57 1.68 0.26
N VAL A 46 -13.85 0.63 0.62
CA VAL A 46 -12.42 0.75 0.97
C VAL A 46 -11.62 1.22 -0.25
N LEU A 47 -11.81 0.61 -1.43
CA LEU A 47 -11.09 0.98 -2.65
C LEU A 47 -11.37 2.43 -3.10
N GLU A 48 -12.56 2.95 -2.84
CA GLU A 48 -12.90 4.35 -3.11
C GLU A 48 -11.91 5.32 -2.44
N VAL A 49 -11.46 4.98 -1.24
CA VAL A 49 -10.48 5.76 -0.47
C VAL A 49 -9.04 5.33 -0.80
N GLU A 50 -8.76 4.03 -0.81
CA GLU A 50 -7.39 3.53 -0.97
C GLU A 50 -6.77 3.82 -2.34
N LEU A 51 -7.58 3.96 -3.40
CA LEU A 51 -7.06 4.33 -4.71
C LEU A 51 -6.52 5.77 -4.74
N ASP A 52 -7.12 6.70 -3.98
CA ASP A 52 -6.57 8.05 -3.79
C ASP A 52 -5.24 8.01 -3.05
N PHE A 53 -5.15 7.22 -1.99
CA PHE A 53 -3.89 7.04 -1.25
C PHE A 53 -2.81 6.39 -2.11
N LEU A 54 -3.13 5.33 -2.86
CA LEU A 54 -2.19 4.70 -3.79
C LEU A 54 -1.69 5.69 -4.85
N ASP A 55 -2.60 6.50 -5.39
CA ASP A 55 -2.23 7.48 -6.42
C ASP A 55 -1.41 8.64 -5.84
N ARG A 56 -1.61 9.01 -4.58
CA ARG A 56 -0.82 10.07 -3.95
C ARG A 56 0.53 9.59 -3.44
N GLU A 57 0.60 8.40 -2.85
CA GLU A 57 1.83 7.90 -2.20
C GLU A 57 2.90 7.49 -3.21
N ILE A 58 2.53 6.85 -4.32
CA ILE A 58 3.49 6.36 -5.32
C ILE A 58 3.70 7.40 -6.40
N CYS A 59 4.55 8.40 -6.18
CA CYS A 59 4.78 9.43 -7.20
C CYS A 59 5.68 8.96 -8.35
N PHE A 60 6.60 8.02 -8.09
CA PHE A 60 7.48 7.47 -9.11
C PHE A 60 6.89 6.23 -9.76
N VAL A 61 7.01 6.16 -11.09
CA VAL A 61 6.67 4.96 -11.85
C VAL A 61 7.73 3.88 -11.57
N ASN A 62 7.31 2.68 -11.15
CA ASN A 62 8.23 1.53 -11.04
C ASN A 62 8.98 1.32 -12.34
N SER A 63 10.23 0.86 -12.37
CA SER A 63 10.87 0.43 -13.62
C SER A 63 10.19 -0.84 -14.17
N PRO A 64 10.39 -1.19 -15.46
CA PRO A 64 9.95 -2.48 -15.98
C PRO A 64 10.56 -3.66 -15.21
N ASP A 65 11.80 -3.52 -14.75
CA ASP A 65 12.51 -4.56 -14.02
C ASP A 65 11.93 -4.74 -12.62
N ALA A 66 11.60 -3.65 -11.93
CA ALA A 66 10.91 -3.67 -10.64
C ALA A 66 9.52 -4.30 -10.75
N GLN A 67 8.73 -3.90 -11.76
CA GLN A 67 7.41 -4.48 -12.00
C GLN A 67 7.49 -5.99 -12.25
N ARG A 68 8.43 -6.43 -13.11
CA ARG A 68 8.65 -7.85 -13.41
C ARG A 68 9.14 -8.62 -12.18
N PHE A 69 10.04 -8.02 -11.40
CA PHE A 69 10.53 -8.61 -10.16
C PHE A 69 9.38 -8.85 -9.17
N ILE A 70 8.57 -7.83 -8.89
CA ILE A 70 7.41 -7.95 -7.98
C ILE A 70 6.45 -9.04 -8.48
N ALA A 71 6.14 -9.06 -9.78
CA ALA A 71 5.25 -10.08 -10.37
C ALA A 71 5.79 -11.50 -10.14
N ASN A 72 7.08 -11.73 -10.41
CA ASN A 72 7.73 -13.02 -10.21
C ASN A 72 7.76 -13.43 -8.73
N ARG A 73 8.03 -12.49 -7.81
CA ARG A 73 8.02 -12.77 -6.37
C ARG A 73 6.62 -13.06 -5.86
N LEU A 74 5.60 -12.37 -6.38
CA LEU A 74 4.20 -12.65 -6.06
C LEU A 74 3.78 -14.05 -6.50
N ASP A 75 4.36 -14.55 -7.60
CA ASP A 75 4.15 -15.93 -8.03
C ASP A 75 4.76 -16.96 -7.06
N GLY A 76 5.80 -16.57 -6.31
CA GLY A 76 6.52 -17.42 -5.35
C GLY A 76 6.06 -17.34 -3.88
N ILE A 77 5.16 -16.42 -3.50
CA ILE A 77 4.78 -16.20 -2.09
C ILE A 77 4.05 -17.39 -1.43
N GLY A 78 3.52 -18.31 -2.24
CA GLY A 78 2.84 -19.52 -1.80
C GLY A 78 1.54 -19.79 -2.57
N GLU A 79 0.65 -20.57 -1.97
CA GLU A 79 -0.62 -20.93 -2.60
C GLU A 79 -1.52 -19.69 -2.78
N ARG A 80 -1.91 -19.40 -4.03
CA ARG A 80 -2.83 -18.32 -4.38
C ARG A 80 -4.12 -18.89 -4.95
N LYS A 81 -5.25 -18.32 -4.52
CA LYS A 81 -6.59 -18.64 -4.98
C LYS A 81 -7.03 -17.59 -6.00
N LEU A 82 -7.61 -18.03 -7.11
CA LEU A 82 -8.32 -17.11 -8.01
C LEU A 82 -9.62 -16.68 -7.35
N VAL A 83 -9.74 -15.38 -7.05
CA VAL A 83 -10.90 -14.79 -6.40
C VAL A 83 -11.51 -13.78 -7.35
N SER A 84 -12.84 -13.84 -7.50
CA SER A 84 -13.59 -12.82 -8.20
C SER A 84 -14.27 -11.87 -7.23
N PHE A 85 -14.12 -10.58 -7.48
CA PHE A 85 -14.77 -9.48 -6.77
C PHE A 85 -15.75 -8.80 -7.72
N ALA A 86 -16.95 -8.52 -7.22
CA ALA A 86 -17.97 -7.76 -7.90
C ALA A 86 -17.88 -6.29 -7.43
N LEU A 87 -17.14 -5.46 -8.17
CA LEU A 87 -16.83 -4.08 -7.80
C LEU A 87 -17.55 -3.07 -8.69
N ARG A 88 -17.68 -1.81 -8.25
CA ARG A 88 -18.25 -0.76 -9.12
C ARG A 88 -17.35 -0.54 -10.36
N PRO A 89 -17.91 -0.37 -11.57
CA PRO A 89 -17.14 -0.24 -12.81
C PRO A 89 -16.16 0.94 -12.80
N ASP A 90 -16.55 2.08 -12.22
CA ASP A 90 -15.71 3.27 -12.06
C ASP A 90 -14.43 2.95 -11.28
N LEU A 91 -14.55 2.20 -10.17
CA LEU A 91 -13.40 1.79 -9.36
C LEU A 91 -12.48 0.83 -10.11
N VAL A 92 -13.04 -0.07 -10.92
CA VAL A 92 -12.24 -1.01 -11.73
C VAL A 92 -11.43 -0.28 -12.78
N VAL A 93 -12.06 0.68 -13.49
CA VAL A 93 -11.39 1.51 -14.48
C VAL A 93 -10.27 2.32 -13.80
N ARG A 94 -10.59 3.02 -12.72
CA ARG A 94 -9.63 3.84 -11.95
C ARG A 94 -8.45 3.02 -11.42
N MET A 95 -8.72 1.85 -10.84
CA MET A 95 -7.67 0.96 -10.33
C MET A 95 -6.73 0.50 -11.46
N ASN A 96 -7.29 0.07 -12.60
CA ASN A 96 -6.47 -0.37 -13.73
C ASN A 96 -5.63 0.79 -14.29
N GLU A 97 -6.22 1.98 -14.43
CA GLU A 97 -5.52 3.18 -14.89
C GLU A 97 -4.33 3.53 -13.99
N ILE A 98 -4.52 3.59 -12.66
CA ILE A 98 -3.44 3.87 -11.70
C ILE A 98 -2.36 2.79 -11.80
N CYS A 99 -2.76 1.51 -11.83
CA CYS A 99 -1.80 0.40 -11.88
C CYS A 99 -0.99 0.42 -13.17
N GLU A 100 -1.62 0.72 -14.31
CA GLU A 100 -0.95 0.81 -15.61
C GLU A 100 0.00 2.01 -15.66
N ARG A 101 -0.49 3.21 -15.34
CA ARG A 101 0.28 4.46 -15.34
C ARG A 101 1.53 4.37 -14.45
N LYS A 102 1.44 3.69 -13.31
CA LYS A 102 2.54 3.58 -12.33
C LYS A 102 3.34 2.28 -12.43
N ARG A 103 3.00 1.40 -13.37
CA ARG A 103 3.57 0.05 -13.49
C ARG A 103 3.50 -0.73 -12.18
N ILE A 104 2.35 -0.68 -11.51
CA ILE A 104 2.04 -1.46 -10.31
C ILE A 104 1.43 -2.79 -10.76
N VAL A 105 1.88 -3.89 -10.16
CA VAL A 105 1.23 -5.19 -10.36
C VAL A 105 -0.11 -5.17 -9.62
N ARG A 106 -1.23 -5.10 -10.35
CA ARG A 106 -2.57 -4.99 -9.74
C ARG A 106 -2.84 -6.04 -8.65
N ASP A 107 -2.41 -7.28 -8.90
CA ASP A 107 -2.58 -8.36 -7.94
C ASP A 107 -1.71 -8.14 -6.68
N SER A 108 -0.53 -7.50 -6.78
CA SER A 108 0.26 -7.15 -5.58
C SER A 108 -0.45 -6.10 -4.74
N PHE A 109 -1.03 -5.07 -5.36
CA PHE A 109 -1.85 -4.08 -4.67
C PHE A 109 -3.04 -4.71 -3.93
N LEU A 110 -3.84 -5.54 -4.61
CA LEU A 110 -4.98 -6.20 -3.97
C LEU A 110 -4.55 -7.14 -2.85
N ASN A 111 -3.45 -7.89 -3.04
CA ASN A 111 -2.92 -8.75 -1.97
C ASN A 111 -2.45 -7.94 -0.77
N ARG A 112 -1.77 -6.81 -0.99
CA ARG A 112 -1.32 -5.91 0.06
C ARG A 112 -2.49 -5.32 0.83
N LEU A 113 -3.48 -4.77 0.13
CA LEU A 113 -4.68 -4.22 0.75
C LEU A 113 -5.41 -5.27 1.60
N LEU A 114 -5.67 -6.45 1.03
CA LEU A 114 -6.34 -7.53 1.77
C LEU A 114 -5.50 -8.05 2.94
N LEU A 115 -4.16 -8.07 2.83
CA LEU A 115 -3.28 -8.42 3.94
C LEU A 115 -3.47 -7.45 5.09
N LEU A 116 -3.51 -6.14 4.82
CA LEU A 116 -3.67 -5.12 5.85
C LEU A 116 -5.04 -5.19 6.53
N LEU A 117 -6.10 -5.45 5.79
CA LEU A 117 -7.45 -5.67 6.34
C LEU A 117 -7.54 -6.98 7.16
N ALA A 118 -6.80 -8.02 6.76
CA ALA A 118 -6.82 -9.33 7.40
C ALA A 118 -5.85 -9.47 8.58
N ALA A 119 -4.77 -8.69 8.59
CA ALA A 119 -3.66 -8.81 9.53
C ALA A 119 -4.11 -8.64 10.99
N ASN A 120 -3.31 -9.21 11.90
CA ASN A 120 -3.41 -8.91 13.32
C ASN A 120 -2.39 -7.82 13.69
N GLN A 121 -2.51 -7.30 14.91
CA GLN A 121 -1.65 -6.23 15.41
C GLN A 121 -0.16 -6.56 15.29
N LYS A 122 0.25 -7.76 15.71
CA LYS A 122 1.66 -8.21 15.64
C LYS A 122 2.19 -8.23 14.21
N THR A 123 1.36 -8.58 13.23
CA THR A 123 1.74 -8.53 11.82
C THR A 123 1.92 -7.10 11.35
N ILE A 124 1.00 -6.18 11.67
CA ILE A 124 1.14 -4.76 11.32
C ILE A 124 2.40 -4.14 11.94
N ASP A 125 2.66 -4.44 13.21
CA ASP A 125 3.84 -3.94 13.92
C ASP A 125 5.13 -4.41 13.23
N LYS A 126 5.18 -5.66 12.78
CA LYS A 126 6.31 -6.21 12.01
C LYS A 126 6.46 -5.66 10.59
N LEU A 127 5.37 -5.13 10.02
CA LEU A 127 5.39 -4.61 8.65
C LEU A 127 5.83 -3.14 8.59
N PHE A 128 5.44 -2.33 9.58
CA PHE A 128 5.64 -0.87 9.52
C PHE A 128 6.40 -0.28 10.71
N PHE A 129 6.50 -1.00 11.83
CA PHE A 129 6.98 -0.44 13.09
C PHE A 129 8.11 -1.29 13.68
N THR A 130 9.08 -1.67 12.84
CA THR A 130 10.30 -2.38 13.24
C THR A 130 11.50 -1.45 13.29
N GLY A 131 12.37 -1.57 14.30
CA GLY A 131 13.64 -0.82 14.37
C GLY A 131 13.55 0.46 15.22
N SER A 132 14.17 1.56 14.74
CA SER A 132 14.26 2.88 15.40
C SER A 132 12.92 3.58 15.61
N LEU A 133 11.90 3.16 14.85
CA LEU A 133 10.48 3.45 15.09
C LEU A 133 10.04 2.60 16.30
N SER A 134 10.34 3.05 17.50
CA SER A 134 10.12 2.28 18.73
C SER A 134 8.69 1.68 18.76
N PRO A 135 8.55 0.35 18.89
CA PRO A 135 7.27 -0.36 18.89
C PRO A 135 6.32 0.05 20.02
N GLU A 136 6.82 0.72 21.06
CA GLU A 136 6.15 0.66 22.35
C GLU A 136 4.87 1.47 22.42
N ASN A 137 4.58 2.38 21.49
CA ASN A 137 3.27 3.01 21.53
C ASN A 137 2.78 3.82 20.33
N TRP A 138 3.09 3.46 19.07
CA TRP A 138 2.53 4.21 17.91
C TRP A 138 1.00 4.35 18.02
N ARG A 139 0.32 3.32 18.53
CA ARG A 139 -1.13 3.36 18.81
C ARG A 139 -1.50 4.36 19.90
N THR A 140 -0.74 4.47 20.99
CA THR A 140 -0.98 5.49 22.03
C THR A 140 -0.59 6.88 21.56
N LEU A 141 0.40 7.03 20.69
CA LEU A 141 0.72 8.31 20.06
C LEU A 141 -0.45 8.78 19.19
N VAL A 142 -0.95 7.90 18.31
CA VAL A 142 -2.15 8.15 17.52
C VAL A 142 -3.32 8.46 18.44
N TRP A 143 -3.56 7.65 19.47
CA TRP A 143 -4.63 7.90 20.44
C TRP A 143 -4.48 9.26 21.11
N SER A 144 -3.32 9.56 21.69
CA SER A 144 -3.12 10.79 22.47
C SER A 144 -3.31 12.05 21.63
N LYS A 145 -2.91 12.00 20.35
CA LYS A 145 -3.01 13.14 19.44
C LYS A 145 -4.39 13.27 18.80
N TYR A 146 -5.06 12.15 18.49
CA TYR A 146 -6.29 12.13 17.68
C TYR A 146 -7.54 11.65 18.43
N GLN A 147 -7.47 11.36 19.74
CA GLN A 147 -8.64 10.96 20.55
C GLN A 147 -9.77 12.00 20.56
N HIS A 148 -9.47 13.25 20.20
CA HIS A 148 -10.44 14.33 20.11
C HIS A 148 -10.82 14.71 18.67
N ASP A 149 -10.30 14.00 17.67
CA ASP A 149 -10.55 14.31 16.26
C ASP A 149 -11.80 13.62 15.70
N GLY A 150 -12.40 14.26 14.70
CA GLY A 150 -13.65 13.85 14.05
C GLY A 150 -13.71 12.38 13.63
N PRO A 151 -12.70 11.84 12.91
CA PRO A 151 -12.70 10.44 12.49
C PRO A 151 -12.76 9.46 13.67
N PHE A 152 -12.15 9.79 14.81
CA PHE A 152 -12.21 8.94 16.00
C PHE A 152 -13.62 8.94 16.61
N PHE A 153 -14.22 10.12 16.78
CA PHE A 153 -15.58 10.26 17.29
C PHE A 153 -16.63 9.64 16.37
N GLN A 154 -16.55 9.88 15.06
CA GLN A 154 -17.50 9.33 14.11
C GLN A 154 -17.44 7.80 14.06
N ASN A 155 -16.23 7.23 14.03
CA ASN A 155 -16.06 5.79 14.03
C ASN A 155 -16.50 5.13 15.34
N THR A 156 -16.46 5.85 16.47
CA THR A 156 -16.85 5.28 17.76
C THR A 156 -18.34 5.48 18.07
N LEU A 157 -18.89 6.65 17.76
CA LEU A 157 -20.24 7.06 18.17
C LEU A 157 -21.30 6.85 17.07
N TYR A 158 -20.92 6.86 15.79
CA TYR A 158 -21.86 6.77 14.67
C TYR A 158 -21.52 5.58 13.76
N PRO A 159 -21.75 4.34 14.21
CA PRO A 159 -21.26 3.13 13.54
C PRO A 159 -21.81 2.90 12.11
N LEU A 160 -22.88 3.60 11.73
CA LEU A 160 -23.48 3.50 10.40
C LEU A 160 -23.25 4.74 9.52
N GLU A 161 -22.64 5.79 10.06
CA GLU A 161 -22.30 7.04 9.34
C GLU A 161 -20.79 7.23 9.21
N GLN A 162 -20.03 6.15 9.41
CA GLN A 162 -18.57 6.15 9.38
C GLN A 162 -18.05 6.47 7.99
N GLU A 163 -17.06 7.36 7.93
CA GLU A 163 -16.18 7.46 6.77
C GLU A 163 -15.29 6.21 6.72
N ILE A 164 -15.39 5.43 5.64
CA ILE A 164 -14.73 4.12 5.53
C ILE A 164 -13.27 4.34 5.15
N ASP A 165 -12.40 4.46 6.15
CA ASP A 165 -10.95 4.44 6.00
C ASP A 165 -10.29 3.48 7.01
N PRO A 166 -10.37 2.16 6.81
CA PRO A 166 -9.92 1.20 7.82
C PRO A 166 -8.41 1.27 8.12
N LEU A 167 -7.62 1.90 7.26
CA LEU A 167 -6.17 1.99 7.41
C LEU A 167 -5.69 3.34 7.97
N TRP A 168 -6.60 4.29 8.26
CA TRP A 168 -6.27 5.59 8.84
C TRP A 168 -5.32 5.51 10.06
N PRO A 169 -5.50 4.56 11.03
CA PRO A 169 -4.63 4.55 12.20
C PRO A 169 -3.19 4.20 11.80
N ILE A 170 -3.01 3.29 10.86
CA ILE A 170 -1.70 2.85 10.40
C ILE A 170 -0.99 4.02 9.70
N ARG A 171 -1.69 4.76 8.83
CA ARG A 171 -1.12 5.94 8.15
C ARG A 171 -0.67 7.00 9.14
N LEU A 172 -1.50 7.33 10.13
CA LEU A 172 -1.12 8.28 11.18
C LEU A 172 0.02 7.74 12.04
N GLY A 173 0.03 6.44 12.33
CA GLY A 173 1.14 5.78 13.03
C GLY A 173 2.45 6.02 12.30
N ILE A 174 2.50 5.71 11.00
CA ILE A 174 3.68 5.93 10.14
C ILE A 174 4.06 7.41 10.18
N GLU A 175 3.13 8.33 9.95
CA GLU A 175 3.40 9.77 9.93
C GLU A 175 3.98 10.30 11.25
N LEU A 176 3.51 9.82 12.39
CA LEU A 176 4.00 10.27 13.70
C LEU A 176 5.36 9.68 14.08
N THR A 177 5.68 8.51 13.55
CA THR A 177 6.96 7.85 13.82
C THR A 177 8.02 8.21 12.78
N ASP A 178 7.61 8.66 11.59
CA ASP A 178 8.51 9.11 10.54
C ASP A 178 9.22 10.40 10.95
N HIS A 179 10.50 10.26 11.28
CA HIS A 179 11.40 11.37 11.63
C HIS A 179 12.35 11.72 10.48
N SER A 180 12.08 11.24 9.26
CA SER A 180 12.92 11.49 8.11
C SER A 180 12.90 12.96 7.72
N GLU A 181 14.07 13.53 7.43
CA GLU A 181 14.16 14.86 6.84
C GLU A 181 13.71 14.80 5.38
N LEU A 182 12.57 15.43 5.09
CA LEU A 182 12.01 15.49 3.74
C LEU A 182 12.56 16.69 3.00
N SER A 183 12.98 16.48 1.75
CA SER A 183 13.31 17.53 0.80
C SER A 183 12.28 17.58 -0.33
N ASP A 184 12.04 18.78 -0.84
CA ASP A 184 11.23 18.97 -2.04
C ASP A 184 12.06 18.59 -3.26
N TYR A 185 11.54 17.67 -4.06
CA TYR A 185 12.15 17.19 -5.30
C TYR A 185 11.20 17.44 -6.46
N THR A 186 11.67 18.16 -7.47
CA THR A 186 10.92 18.35 -8.71
C THR A 186 11.21 17.21 -9.65
N CYS A 187 10.21 16.37 -9.91
CA CYS A 187 10.31 15.27 -10.85
C CYS A 187 10.73 15.79 -12.24
N PRO A 188 11.91 15.39 -12.79
CA PRO A 188 12.42 15.92 -14.05
C PRO A 188 11.48 15.73 -15.24
N ASN A 189 10.68 14.67 -15.19
CA ASN A 189 9.79 14.27 -16.28
C ASN A 189 8.39 14.88 -16.20
N THR A 190 7.93 15.28 -15.00
CA THR A 190 6.55 15.76 -14.79
C THR A 190 6.48 17.21 -14.29
N GLY A 191 7.56 17.76 -13.74
CA GLY A 191 7.57 19.08 -13.11
C GLY A 191 6.82 19.16 -11.78
N GLU A 192 6.29 18.05 -11.29
CA GLU A 192 5.61 17.99 -9.98
C GLU A 192 6.64 18.01 -8.86
N VAL A 193 6.36 18.82 -7.83
CA VAL A 193 7.15 18.86 -6.59
C VAL A 193 6.62 17.78 -5.65
N ILE A 194 7.49 16.85 -5.28
CA ILE A 194 7.19 15.76 -4.37
C ILE A 194 8.14 15.79 -3.17
N ARG A 195 7.72 15.20 -2.06
CA ARG A 195 8.56 15.07 -0.86
C ARG A 195 9.27 13.73 -0.88
N VAL A 196 10.59 13.78 -0.82
CA VAL A 196 11.46 12.60 -0.82
C VAL A 196 12.37 12.64 0.39
N VAL A 197 12.76 11.47 0.88
CA VAL A 197 13.89 11.35 1.80
C VAL A 197 15.13 11.28 0.94
N GLN A 198 16.05 12.23 1.15
CA GLN A 198 17.31 12.25 0.42
C GLN A 198 18.21 11.15 0.97
N GLY A 199 18.44 10.11 0.19
CA GLY A 199 19.41 9.08 0.49
C GLY A 199 20.84 9.60 0.32
N ILE A 200 21.79 8.73 0.66
CA ILE A 200 23.21 9.01 0.46
C ILE A 200 23.49 8.93 -1.05
N GLY A 201 23.84 10.06 -1.68
CA GLY A 201 24.17 10.18 -3.10
C GLY A 201 23.10 10.84 -3.98
N GLU A 202 23.48 11.23 -5.21
CA GLU A 202 22.62 11.99 -6.14
C GLU A 202 21.43 11.19 -6.72
N VAL A 203 21.38 9.86 -6.50
CA VAL A 203 20.47 8.94 -7.22
C VAL A 203 19.47 8.23 -6.28
N ASN A 204 19.61 8.38 -4.97
CA ASN A 204 18.83 7.61 -3.99
C ASN A 204 17.70 8.44 -3.38
N PHE A 205 16.66 8.72 -4.16
CA PHE A 205 15.43 9.28 -3.60
C PHE A 205 14.55 8.15 -3.09
N LEU A 206 14.19 8.20 -1.80
CA LEU A 206 13.13 7.36 -1.26
C LEU A 206 11.85 8.20 -1.20
N LEU A 207 10.72 7.63 -1.63
CA LEU A 207 9.43 8.23 -1.33
C LEU A 207 9.23 8.26 0.19
N LYS A 208 8.52 9.28 0.69
CA LYS A 208 8.07 9.33 2.08
C LYS A 208 7.43 7.99 2.46
N GLU A 209 7.73 7.49 3.66
CA GLU A 209 7.12 6.27 4.16
C GLU A 209 5.59 6.40 4.24
N GLY A 210 4.92 5.34 3.81
CA GLY A 210 3.49 5.28 3.60
C GLY A 210 3.06 3.84 3.37
N ILE A 211 1.76 3.59 3.40
CA ILE A 211 1.25 2.21 3.33
C ILE A 211 1.69 1.50 2.05
N TYR A 212 1.79 2.21 0.93
CA TYR A 212 2.14 1.64 -0.37
C TYR A 212 3.60 1.84 -0.79
N THR A 213 4.35 2.68 -0.07
CA THR A 213 5.77 2.96 -0.32
C THR A 213 6.71 2.23 0.64
N THR A 214 6.24 1.79 1.83
CA THR A 214 7.03 0.94 2.72
C THR A 214 7.39 -0.38 2.03
N ILE A 215 8.68 -0.71 1.98
CA ILE A 215 9.16 -1.91 1.31
C ILE A 215 9.03 -3.11 2.23
N PHE A 216 8.24 -4.11 1.82
CA PHE A 216 8.17 -5.40 2.48
C PHE A 216 9.29 -6.30 1.95
N ASN A 217 10.23 -6.64 2.82
CA ASN A 217 11.33 -7.56 2.57
C ASN A 217 11.18 -8.85 3.41
N ASP A 218 12.13 -9.76 3.28
CA ASP A 218 12.18 -11.05 3.97
C ASP A 218 12.79 -10.96 5.38
N THR A 219 13.36 -9.82 5.75
CA THR A 219 14.16 -9.65 6.98
C THR A 219 13.33 -9.86 8.25
N ASN A 220 12.05 -9.47 8.22
CA ASN A 220 11.13 -9.58 9.35
C ASN A 220 10.25 -10.86 9.32
N PHE A 221 10.26 -11.59 8.20
CA PHE A 221 9.40 -12.75 7.95
C PHE A 221 10.22 -13.91 7.37
N ALA A 222 11.06 -14.53 8.22
CA ALA A 222 12.06 -15.55 7.88
C ALA A 222 11.58 -16.80 7.08
N LYS A 223 10.29 -16.92 6.74
CA LYS A 223 9.71 -18.04 5.99
C LYS A 223 8.80 -17.62 4.83
N VAL A 224 8.61 -16.32 4.60
CA VAL A 224 7.70 -15.83 3.56
C VAL A 224 8.39 -14.69 2.82
N ASP A 225 8.57 -14.87 1.52
CA ASP A 225 9.05 -13.81 0.64
C ASP A 225 7.94 -12.78 0.42
N MET A 226 8.10 -11.61 1.04
CA MET A 226 7.10 -10.55 1.01
C MET A 226 7.28 -9.57 -0.17
N TYR A 227 8.33 -9.72 -0.99
CA TYR A 227 8.61 -8.78 -2.08
C TYR A 227 7.47 -8.70 -3.09
N GLY A 228 6.75 -9.80 -3.29
CA GLY A 228 5.58 -9.87 -4.17
C GLY A 228 4.39 -9.02 -3.72
N LEU A 229 4.40 -8.50 -2.50
CA LEU A 229 3.34 -7.65 -1.94
C LEU A 229 3.67 -6.15 -2.00
N ASN A 230 4.77 -5.77 -2.64
CA ASN A 230 5.10 -4.36 -2.84
C ASN A 230 4.31 -3.74 -3.98
N CYS A 231 3.91 -2.48 -3.79
CA CYS A 231 3.31 -1.66 -4.84
C CYS A 231 4.36 -0.79 -5.53
N TYR A 232 5.42 -0.41 -4.81
CA TYR A 232 6.57 0.32 -5.31
C TYR A 232 7.86 -0.38 -4.87
N LEU A 233 8.88 -0.40 -5.74
CA LEU A 233 10.22 -0.90 -5.40
C LEU A 233 11.25 -0.18 -6.28
N PRO A 234 12.12 0.66 -5.70
CA PRO A 234 13.16 1.33 -6.48
C PRO A 234 14.26 0.35 -6.92
N ASP A 235 14.89 0.64 -8.05
CA ASP A 235 15.83 -0.28 -8.70
C ASP A 235 17.09 -0.58 -7.89
N TRP A 236 17.50 0.35 -7.04
CA TRP A 236 18.65 0.17 -6.14
C TRP A 236 18.34 -0.72 -4.93
N LEU A 237 17.05 -1.09 -4.72
CA LEU A 237 16.61 -2.10 -3.76
C LEU A 237 16.27 -3.45 -4.42
N LEU A 238 16.45 -3.58 -5.74
CA LEU A 238 16.24 -4.85 -6.45
C LEU A 238 17.46 -5.77 -6.27
N PRO A 239 17.30 -6.95 -5.63
CA PRO A 239 18.41 -7.87 -5.43
C PRO A 239 19.02 -8.34 -6.77
N GLY A 240 20.33 -8.15 -6.91
CA GLY A 240 21.13 -8.50 -8.09
C GLY A 240 21.11 -7.46 -9.22
N HIS A 241 20.40 -6.34 -9.07
CA HIS A 241 20.30 -5.31 -10.11
C HIS A 241 21.54 -4.41 -10.17
N GLU A 242 21.86 -3.86 -11.34
CA GLU A 242 23.03 -2.98 -11.53
C GLU A 242 22.97 -1.74 -10.61
N ALA A 243 21.77 -1.17 -10.44
CA ALA A 243 21.57 -0.04 -9.54
C ALA A 243 21.81 -0.40 -8.07
N GLU A 244 21.49 -1.63 -7.65
CA GLU A 244 21.78 -2.10 -6.28
C GLU A 244 23.30 -2.25 -6.08
N GLN A 245 24.00 -2.79 -7.07
CA GLN A 245 25.46 -2.95 -7.03
C GLN A 245 26.17 -1.59 -6.96
N LYS A 246 25.74 -0.64 -7.80
CA LYS A 246 26.26 0.74 -7.77
C LYS A 246 26.00 1.42 -6.43
N ASN A 247 24.80 1.28 -5.89
CA ASN A 247 24.47 1.82 -4.58
C ASN A 247 25.33 1.21 -3.47
N ARG A 248 25.53 -0.11 -3.50
CA ARG A 248 26.39 -0.80 -2.53
C ARG A 248 27.84 -0.34 -2.62
N GLN A 249 28.40 -0.23 -3.83
CA GLN A 249 29.75 0.30 -4.04
C GLN A 249 29.91 1.72 -3.50
N MET A 250 28.92 2.59 -3.74
CA MET A 250 28.93 3.95 -3.22
C MET A 250 28.90 4.00 -1.68
N LEU A 251 28.11 3.13 -1.04
CA LEU A 251 28.12 3.02 0.42
C LEU A 251 29.45 2.47 0.94
N ASP A 252 30.03 1.46 0.27
CA ASP A 252 31.32 0.89 0.63
C ASP A 252 32.45 1.92 0.49
N GLU A 253 32.41 2.83 -0.49
CA GLU A 253 33.35 3.95 -0.63
C GLU A 253 33.21 4.94 0.53
N ILE A 254 31.97 5.34 0.86
CA ILE A 254 31.72 6.35 1.90
C ILE A 254 32.09 5.84 3.31
N PHE A 255 31.78 4.58 3.60
CA PHE A 255 32.05 3.98 4.91
C PHE A 255 33.37 3.23 5.00
N GLY A 256 33.99 2.89 3.86
CA GLY A 256 35.33 2.29 3.82
C GLY A 256 36.44 3.30 4.09
N ASP A 257 36.17 4.58 3.90
CA ASP A 257 37.07 5.70 4.22
C ASP A 257 36.94 6.19 5.68
N MET A 258 36.08 5.57 6.50
CA MET A 258 35.90 5.85 7.94
C MET A 258 36.64 4.85 8.84
#